data_AF-A0A453LBY7-F1
#
_entry.id   AF-A0A453LBY7-F1
#
_cell.length_a   1.000
_cell.length_b   1.000
_cell.length_c   1.000
_cell.angle_alpha   90.00
_cell.angle_beta   90.00
_cell.angle_gamma   90.00
#
_symmetry.space_group_name_H-M   'P 1'
#
loop_
_entity.id
_entity.type
_entity.pdbx_description
1 polymer ?
#
loop_
_entity_poly.entity_id
_entity_poly.type
_entity_poly.pdbx_seq_one_letter_code
_entity_poly.pdbx_strand_id
1 'polypeptide(L)'
;IRGQPSLIPRVSRKWLGKPLMYGIGTLLVMPLRTIHGVGRMFGAARYLCNMTSVSSSLQIELVPCLQDNYAYILHDVDTGTVGVVDPSEAVPIINALEKRNQNLTYILNTHHHYDHTGGNLELKAKYGAKVIGSEKDKDRIPGIDITLSEGDTWMFAGHQVLVMETPGHTSGV
;
A
#
# COMPACT_ATOMS: atom_id res chain seq x y z
N ILE A 1 -33.29 49.81 -41.99
CA ILE A 1 -32.57 48.71 -42.69
C ILE A 1 -32.29 47.66 -41.61
N ARG A 2 -33.18 46.67 -41.47
CA ARG A 2 -32.96 45.23 -41.80
C ARG A 2 -31.65 44.70 -41.20
N GLY A 3 -31.61 43.65 -40.39
CA GLY A 3 -32.58 42.62 -40.02
C GLY A 3 -32.03 41.79 -38.86
N GLN A 4 -32.93 41.00 -38.27
CA GLN A 4 -32.78 40.22 -37.04
C GLN A 4 -32.43 38.74 -37.41
N PRO A 5 -32.60 37.71 -36.56
CA PRO A 5 -31.57 37.01 -35.75
C PRO A 5 -31.52 35.47 -35.98
N SER A 6 -30.75 34.70 -35.20
CA SER A 6 -31.10 33.32 -34.77
C SER A 6 -30.10 32.82 -33.71
N LEU A 7 -30.52 32.49 -32.47
CA LEU A 7 -31.29 31.33 -31.99
C LEU A 7 -30.45 30.04 -31.90
N ILE A 8 -29.85 29.81 -30.74
CA ILE A 8 -29.40 28.48 -30.29
C ILE A 8 -30.53 27.88 -29.44
N PRO A 9 -31.16 26.76 -29.84
CA PRO A 9 -32.17 26.13 -29.01
C PRO A 9 -31.57 25.10 -28.04
N ARG A 10 -31.95 25.24 -26.78
CA ARG A 10 -31.81 24.25 -25.71
C ARG A 10 -33.04 23.34 -25.77
N VAL A 11 -32.88 22.04 -26.00
CA VAL A 11 -33.95 21.05 -25.78
C VAL A 11 -33.42 19.83 -25.04
N SER A 12 -33.98 19.65 -23.85
CA SER A 12 -33.91 18.48 -22.98
C SER A 12 -34.65 17.29 -23.61
N ARG A 13 -34.07 16.09 -23.55
CA ARG A 13 -34.82 14.84 -23.64
C ARG A 13 -34.73 14.10 -22.31
N LYS A 14 -35.82 14.18 -21.54
CA LYS A 14 -36.19 13.19 -20.53
C LYS A 14 -36.73 11.97 -21.27
N TRP A 15 -36.28 10.77 -20.90
CA TRP A 15 -36.95 9.53 -21.24
C TRP A 15 -37.11 8.71 -19.96
N LEU A 16 -38.36 8.66 -19.47
CA LEU A 16 -38.85 7.74 -18.46
C LEU A 16 -39.22 6.43 -19.17
N GLY A 17 -38.81 5.28 -18.64
CA GLY A 17 -39.23 3.98 -19.17
C GLY A 17 -38.66 2.77 -18.41
N LYS A 18 -39.18 2.50 -17.21
CA LYS A 18 -39.37 1.17 -16.58
C LYS A 18 -40.82 1.18 -16.04
N PRO A 19 -41.60 0.08 -15.91
CA PRO A 19 -41.18 -1.28 -15.48
C PRO A 19 -42.01 -2.46 -16.08
N LEU A 20 -41.64 -3.72 -15.75
CA LEU A 20 -42.50 -4.92 -15.52
C LEU A 20 -41.52 -6.10 -15.27
N MET A 21 -41.38 -6.72 -14.08
CA MET A 21 -42.29 -7.51 -13.23
C MET A 21 -42.92 -8.74 -13.91
N TYR A 22 -42.24 -9.88 -13.80
CA TYR A 22 -42.77 -11.25 -13.68
C TYR A 22 -41.70 -12.05 -12.89
N GLY A 23 -41.97 -12.90 -11.91
CA GLY A 23 -43.24 -13.46 -11.46
C GLY A 23 -43.08 -14.10 -10.08
N ILE A 24 -44.23 -14.40 -9.52
CA ILE A 24 -44.53 -14.97 -8.22
C ILE A 24 -44.11 -16.44 -8.18
N GLY A 25 -43.61 -16.88 -7.03
CA GLY A 25 -43.29 -18.28 -6.76
C GLY A 25 -43.11 -18.56 -5.28
N THR A 26 -44.14 -18.28 -4.48
CA THR A 26 -44.25 -18.80 -3.11
C THR A 26 -44.51 -20.30 -3.20
N LEU A 27 -43.60 -21.12 -2.67
CA LEU A 27 -43.94 -22.50 -2.30
C LEU A 27 -43.57 -22.74 -0.85
N LEU A 28 -44.61 -22.75 -0.02
CA LEU A 28 -44.61 -23.09 1.38
C LEU A 28 -45.12 -24.52 1.48
N VAL A 29 -44.29 -25.50 1.89
CA VAL A 29 -44.73 -26.66 2.69
C VAL A 29 -43.54 -27.26 3.43
N MET A 30 -43.60 -27.29 4.77
CA MET A 30 -42.88 -28.24 5.61
C MET A 30 -43.74 -29.49 5.84
N PRO A 31 -43.13 -30.63 6.20
CA PRO A 31 -43.50 -31.16 7.51
C PRO A 31 -42.29 -31.62 8.35
N LEU A 32 -42.32 -31.23 9.63
CA LEU A 32 -41.55 -31.82 10.71
C LEU A 32 -42.01 -33.27 10.97
N ARG A 33 -41.03 -34.14 11.23
CA ARG A 33 -41.02 -35.34 12.12
C ARG A 33 -39.67 -36.05 11.84
N THR A 34 -38.79 -36.42 12.77
CA THR A 34 -38.95 -36.85 14.16
C THR A 34 -37.62 -36.61 14.89
N ILE A 35 -37.66 -36.02 16.08
CA ILE A 35 -36.53 -35.93 17.00
C ILE A 35 -36.37 -37.32 17.64
N HIS A 36 -35.15 -37.90 17.66
CA HIS A 36 -34.58 -38.76 18.72
C HIS A 36 -33.21 -39.24 18.24
N GLY A 37 -32.12 -38.81 18.89
CA GLY A 37 -30.78 -39.32 18.63
C GLY A 37 -29.67 -38.34 18.95
N VAL A 38 -29.44 -38.09 20.24
CA VAL A 38 -28.23 -37.45 20.74
C VAL A 38 -27.05 -38.39 20.47
N GLY A 39 -26.22 -38.02 19.49
CA GLY A 39 -24.94 -38.67 19.19
C GLY A 39 -23.95 -37.60 18.79
N ARG A 40 -22.94 -37.40 19.63
CA ARG A 40 -22.00 -36.26 19.63
C ARG A 40 -21.38 -35.97 18.27
N MET A 41 -21.36 -34.68 17.95
CA MET A 41 -20.57 -34.05 16.89
C MET A 41 -19.07 -34.37 17.06
N PHE A 42 -18.45 -34.90 16.01
CA PHE A 42 -17.06 -34.59 15.66
C PHE A 42 -17.05 -34.20 14.18
N GLY A 43 -17.52 -32.98 13.91
CA GLY A 43 -17.35 -32.34 12.62
C GLY A 43 -15.90 -31.90 12.45
N ALA A 44 -15.03 -32.79 11.96
CA ALA A 44 -13.77 -32.40 11.35
C ALA A 44 -14.02 -32.01 9.88
N ALA A 45 -14.95 -31.08 9.66
CA ALA A 45 -15.22 -30.53 8.35
C ALA A 45 -14.48 -29.19 8.22
N ARG A 46 -13.45 -29.20 7.37
CA ARG A 46 -12.98 -28.05 6.59
C ARG A 46 -12.31 -26.91 7.38
N TYR A 47 -11.14 -27.20 7.93
CA TYR A 47 -10.07 -26.19 8.06
C TYR A 47 -8.85 -26.64 7.25
N LEU A 48 -9.04 -26.84 5.94
CA LEU A 48 -7.92 -26.74 5.02
C LEU A 48 -7.69 -25.24 4.83
N CYS A 49 -6.95 -24.64 5.78
CA CYS A 49 -6.31 -23.37 5.53
C CYS A 49 -5.39 -23.61 4.34
N ASN A 50 -5.76 -23.07 3.18
CA ASN A 50 -4.92 -23.07 2.01
C ASN A 50 -3.75 -22.12 2.32
N MET A 51 -2.71 -22.64 2.98
CA MET A 51 -1.40 -21.99 3.02
C MET A 51 -0.80 -22.12 1.62
N THR A 52 -1.36 -21.41 0.66
CA THR A 52 -0.56 -20.94 -0.45
C THR A 52 0.45 -20.01 0.19
N SER A 53 1.67 -20.51 0.37
CA SER A 53 2.85 -19.66 0.44
C SER A 53 2.76 -18.74 -0.78
N VAL A 54 2.26 -17.52 -0.56
CA VAL A 54 2.34 -16.47 -1.55
C VAL A 54 3.82 -16.13 -1.53
N SER A 55 4.57 -16.75 -2.42
CA SER A 55 5.92 -16.28 -2.74
C SER A 55 5.73 -14.91 -3.36
N SER A 56 5.74 -13.88 -2.53
CA SER A 56 5.55 -12.51 -2.94
C SER A 56 6.80 -12.02 -3.66
N SER A 57 6.64 -11.49 -4.87
CA SER A 57 7.78 -11.09 -5.69
C SER A 57 8.23 -9.68 -5.34
N LEU A 58 9.00 -9.55 -4.26
CA LEU A 58 9.72 -8.33 -3.92
C LEU A 58 10.91 -8.16 -4.88
N GLN A 59 10.94 -7.04 -5.60
CA GLN A 59 12.06 -6.67 -6.48
C GLN A 59 12.83 -5.51 -5.86
N ILE A 60 14.15 -5.55 -5.97
CA ILE A 60 15.04 -4.50 -5.46
C ILE A 60 15.74 -3.84 -6.65
N GLU A 61 15.55 -2.54 -6.80
CA GLU A 61 16.26 -1.69 -7.75
C GLU A 61 17.30 -0.85 -7.02
N LEU A 62 18.56 -0.93 -7.45
CA LEU A 62 19.63 -0.06 -6.96
C LEU A 62 19.60 1.26 -7.72
N VAL A 63 19.60 2.36 -6.99
CA VAL A 63 19.67 3.71 -7.54
C VAL A 63 20.94 4.39 -7.04
N PRO A 64 21.93 4.63 -7.92
CA PRO A 64 23.10 5.43 -7.57
C PRO A 64 22.69 6.83 -7.17
N CYS A 65 23.27 7.33 -6.08
CA CYS A 65 23.08 8.69 -5.58
C CYS A 65 24.42 9.32 -5.20
N LEU A 66 24.51 10.64 -5.27
CA LEU A 66 25.73 11.38 -4.94
C LEU A 66 26.95 10.82 -5.70
N GLN A 67 28.05 10.54 -5.01
CA GLN A 67 29.28 10.02 -5.60
C GLN A 67 29.36 8.49 -5.54
N ASP A 68 28.99 7.90 -4.41
CA ASP A 68 29.17 6.48 -4.11
C ASP A 68 28.06 5.89 -3.21
N ASN A 69 26.99 6.65 -2.95
CA ASN A 69 25.83 6.16 -2.22
C ASN A 69 24.91 5.33 -3.13
N TYR A 70 24.20 4.39 -2.52
CA TYR A 70 23.11 3.67 -3.16
C TYR A 70 21.85 3.78 -2.30
N ALA A 71 20.76 4.20 -2.95
CA ALA A 71 19.42 3.96 -2.45
C ALA A 71 18.88 2.65 -3.03
N TYR A 72 17.96 2.01 -2.31
CA TYR A 72 17.31 0.77 -2.76
C TYR A 72 15.82 0.98 -2.86
N ILE A 73 15.26 0.92 -4.07
CA ILE A 73 13.81 0.94 -4.26
C ILE A 73 13.29 -0.49 -4.17
N LEU A 74 12.33 -0.68 -3.27
CA LEU A 74 11.63 -1.93 -3.02
C LEU A 74 10.31 -1.90 -3.76
N HIS A 75 10.10 -2.80 -4.71
CA HIS A 75 8.86 -2.95 -5.45
C HIS A 75 8.19 -4.25 -5.06
N ASP A 76 7.07 -4.17 -4.35
CA ASP A 76 6.19 -5.31 -4.18
C ASP A 76 5.23 -5.39 -5.36
N VAL A 77 5.40 -6.40 -6.22
CA VAL A 77 4.62 -6.53 -7.46
C VAL A 77 3.16 -6.89 -7.18
N ASP A 78 2.89 -7.61 -6.10
CA ASP A 78 1.55 -8.13 -5.80
C ASP A 78 0.61 -7.01 -5.33
N THR A 79 1.10 -6.11 -4.49
CA THR A 79 0.30 -4.98 -3.95
C THR A 79 0.54 -3.67 -4.68
N GLY A 80 1.64 -3.56 -5.44
CA GLY A 80 2.11 -2.30 -6.01
C GLY A 80 2.72 -1.34 -4.98
N THR A 81 2.92 -1.78 -3.73
CA THR A 81 3.57 -0.98 -2.69
C THR A 81 5.03 -0.72 -3.06
N VAL A 82 5.46 0.53 -2.91
CA VAL A 82 6.85 0.92 -3.17
C VAL A 82 7.47 1.54 -1.93
N GLY A 83 8.65 1.04 -1.56
CA GLY A 83 9.51 1.61 -0.53
C GLY A 83 10.80 2.11 -1.13
N VAL A 84 11.48 3.05 -0.46
CA VAL A 84 12.87 3.39 -0.75
C VAL A 84 13.68 3.35 0.54
N VAL A 85 14.85 2.72 0.49
CA VAL A 85 15.84 2.73 1.57
C VAL A 85 16.89 3.78 1.27
N ASP A 86 17.19 4.61 2.27
CA ASP A 86 18.26 5.62 2.28
C ASP A 86 18.32 6.55 1.05
N PRO A 87 17.25 7.32 0.76
CA PRO A 87 17.28 8.28 -0.33
C PRO A 87 18.21 9.47 0.01
N SER A 88 19.46 9.42 -0.44
CA SER A 88 20.44 10.51 -0.29
C SER A 88 19.94 11.84 -0.87
N GLU A 89 19.27 11.76 -2.01
CA GLU A 89 18.71 12.88 -2.76
C GLU A 89 17.40 12.44 -3.44
N ALA A 90 16.45 13.35 -3.60
CA ALA A 90 15.11 12.99 -4.09
C ALA A 90 15.09 12.71 -5.61
N VAL A 91 15.86 13.46 -6.39
CA VAL A 91 15.78 13.47 -7.87
C VAL A 91 16.04 12.08 -8.49
N PRO A 92 17.07 11.32 -8.11
CA PRO A 92 17.29 9.98 -8.67
C PRO A 92 16.12 9.03 -8.40
N ILE A 93 15.53 9.11 -7.21
CA ILE A 93 14.39 8.28 -6.80
C ILE A 93 13.15 8.66 -7.59
N ILE A 94 12.86 9.96 -7.70
CA ILE A 94 11.75 10.48 -8.51
C ILE A 94 11.86 9.98 -9.94
N ASN A 95 13.03 10.10 -10.56
CA ASN A 95 13.26 9.67 -11.93
C ASN A 95 13.04 8.16 -12.11
N ALA A 96 13.44 7.33 -11.14
CA ALA A 96 13.22 5.89 -11.17
C ALA A 96 11.73 5.53 -11.06
N LEU A 97 11.01 6.17 -10.15
CA LEU A 97 9.57 5.96 -9.94
C LEU A 97 8.74 6.41 -11.15
N GLU A 98 9.06 7.57 -11.74
CA GLU A 98 8.36 8.12 -12.90
C GLU A 98 8.53 7.25 -14.15
N LYS A 99 9.71 6.64 -14.37
CA LYS A 99 9.91 5.68 -15.47
C LYS A 99 8.95 4.49 -15.43
N ARG A 100 8.47 4.13 -14.23
CA ARG A 100 7.57 2.99 -14.00
C ARG A 100 6.13 3.42 -13.68
N ASN A 101 5.82 4.72 -13.70
CA ASN A 101 4.55 5.29 -13.25
C ASN A 101 4.12 4.79 -11.85
N GLN A 102 5.07 4.71 -10.91
CA GLN A 102 4.82 4.24 -9.54
C GLN A 102 4.75 5.40 -8.54
N ASN A 103 3.99 5.20 -7.46
CA ASN A 103 3.90 6.11 -6.33
C ASN A 103 4.69 5.57 -5.13
N LEU A 104 5.45 6.44 -4.45
CA LEU A 104 6.20 6.04 -3.26
C LEU A 104 5.27 5.92 -2.04
N THR A 105 5.37 4.81 -1.31
CA THR A 105 4.57 4.55 -0.11
C THR A 105 5.38 4.76 1.17
N TYR A 106 6.61 4.25 1.20
CA TYR A 106 7.47 4.27 2.40
C TYR A 106 8.88 4.77 2.08
N ILE A 107 9.47 5.46 3.04
CA ILE A 107 10.89 5.81 3.08
C ILE A 107 11.46 5.16 4.34
N LEU A 108 12.51 4.37 4.21
CA LEU A 108 13.19 3.72 5.33
C LEU A 108 14.59 4.31 5.43
N ASN A 109 14.97 4.82 6.59
CA ASN A 109 16.33 5.28 6.84
C ASN A 109 17.04 4.35 7.81
N THR A 110 18.25 3.93 7.45
CA THR A 110 19.12 3.14 8.31
C THR A 110 19.66 3.97 9.47
N HIS A 111 20.01 5.24 9.21
CA HIS A 111 20.50 6.20 10.19
C HIS A 111 20.30 7.64 9.72
N HIS A 112 20.64 8.60 10.57
CA HIS A 112 20.33 10.03 10.39
C HIS A 112 21.32 10.84 9.54
N HIS A 113 22.39 10.25 8.98
CA HIS A 113 23.33 11.05 8.19
C HIS A 113 22.67 11.56 6.90
N TYR A 114 23.08 12.76 6.48
CA TYR A 114 22.44 13.48 5.39
C TYR A 114 22.49 12.72 4.06
N ASP A 115 23.58 12.02 3.80
CA ASP A 115 23.74 11.17 2.61
C ASP A 115 22.85 9.93 2.63
N HIS A 116 22.06 9.69 3.68
CA HIS A 116 21.02 8.66 3.75
C HIS A 116 19.61 9.25 3.88
N THR A 117 19.48 10.50 4.34
CA THR A 117 18.17 11.13 4.64
C THR A 117 17.85 12.36 3.82
N GLY A 118 18.77 12.85 2.98
CA GLY A 118 18.67 14.15 2.32
C GLY A 118 17.45 14.29 1.40
N GLY A 119 16.97 13.19 0.83
CA GLY A 119 15.77 13.15 0.00
C GLY A 119 14.44 13.07 0.77
N ASN A 120 14.46 12.82 2.08
CA ASN A 120 13.26 12.46 2.85
C ASN A 120 12.11 13.46 2.70
N LEU A 121 12.36 14.73 3.01
CA LEU A 121 11.30 15.74 3.10
C LEU A 121 10.66 16.02 1.74
N GLU A 122 11.48 16.07 0.68
CA GLU A 122 10.99 16.31 -0.68
C GLU A 122 10.16 15.12 -1.19
N LEU A 123 10.65 13.89 -1.00
CA LEU A 123 9.93 12.67 -1.38
C LEU A 123 8.61 12.53 -0.60
N LYS A 124 8.64 12.80 0.70
CA LYS A 124 7.45 12.83 1.54
C LYS A 124 6.45 13.87 1.05
N ALA A 125 6.89 15.08 0.74
CA ALA A 125 6.02 16.15 0.24
C ALA A 125 5.41 15.81 -1.12
N LYS A 126 6.18 15.20 -2.03
CA LYS A 126 5.74 14.86 -3.38
C LYS A 126 4.75 13.69 -3.41
N TYR A 127 5.01 12.63 -2.64
CA TYR A 127 4.28 11.36 -2.74
C TYR A 127 3.35 11.07 -1.56
N GLY A 128 3.43 11.86 -0.48
CA GLY A 128 2.72 11.56 0.77
C GLY A 128 3.27 10.33 1.50
N ALA A 129 4.50 9.91 1.18
CA ALA A 129 5.14 8.72 1.73
C ALA A 129 5.34 8.84 3.26
N LYS A 130 5.33 7.69 3.95
CA LYS A 130 5.63 7.61 5.38
C LYS A 130 7.10 7.32 5.61
N VAL A 131 7.75 8.15 6.42
CA VAL A 131 9.16 7.99 6.78
C VAL A 131 9.27 7.10 8.02
N ILE A 132 10.13 6.10 7.94
CA ILE A 132 10.37 5.08 8.94
C ILE A 132 11.84 5.13 9.34
N GLY A 133 12.11 5.08 10.65
CA GLY A 133 13.47 5.06 11.18
C GLY A 133 13.53 4.59 12.63
N SER A 134 14.73 4.60 13.19
CA SER A 134 14.99 4.22 14.58
C SER A 134 14.33 5.20 15.56
N GLU A 135 13.72 4.70 16.64
CA GLU A 135 13.21 5.52 17.75
C GLU A 135 14.32 6.38 18.38
N LYS A 136 15.56 5.88 18.44
CA LYS A 136 16.70 6.64 18.98
C LYS A 136 17.09 7.84 18.11
N ASP A 137 16.75 7.78 16.82
CA ASP A 137 17.04 8.81 15.83
C ASP A 137 15.82 9.63 15.44
N LYS A 138 14.72 9.50 16.18
CA LYS A 138 13.45 10.21 15.92
C LYS A 138 13.62 11.72 15.72
N ASP A 139 14.44 12.36 16.53
CA ASP A 139 14.68 13.80 16.44
C ASP A 139 15.74 14.18 15.39
N ARG A 140 16.43 13.19 14.82
CA ARG A 140 17.53 13.37 13.85
C ARG A 140 17.12 13.01 12.41
N ILE A 141 16.17 12.08 12.23
CA ILE A 141 15.66 11.67 10.92
C ILE A 141 14.60 12.67 10.43
N PRO A 142 14.85 13.42 9.33
CA PRO A 142 13.92 14.42 8.85
C PRO A 142 12.59 13.81 8.42
N GLY A 143 11.50 14.27 9.04
CA GLY A 143 10.14 13.94 8.64
C GLY A 143 9.65 12.56 9.06
N ILE A 144 10.30 11.89 10.03
CA ILE A 144 9.88 10.58 10.55
C ILE A 144 8.40 10.56 10.95
N ASP A 145 7.69 9.51 10.55
CA ASP A 145 6.28 9.25 10.90
C ASP A 145 6.14 8.00 11.78
N ILE A 146 6.98 6.98 11.54
CA ILE A 146 6.94 5.69 12.20
C ILE A 146 8.32 5.43 12.78
N THR A 147 8.37 5.14 14.07
CA THR A 147 9.60 4.79 14.76
C THR A 147 9.60 3.32 15.13
N LEU A 148 10.76 2.70 15.06
CA LEU A 148 10.97 1.28 15.36
C LEU A 148 12.15 1.11 16.32
N SER A 149 12.11 0.06 17.14
CA SER A 149 13.14 -0.29 18.13
C SER A 149 13.72 -1.69 17.87
N GLU A 150 14.82 -2.03 18.54
CA GLU A 150 15.41 -3.38 18.51
C GLU A 150 14.37 -4.49 18.68
N GLY A 151 14.43 -5.48 17.79
CA GLY A 151 13.57 -6.66 17.82
C GLY A 151 12.14 -6.43 17.31
N ASP A 152 11.77 -5.21 16.92
CA ASP A 152 10.49 -4.96 16.30
C ASP A 152 10.38 -5.70 14.96
N THR A 153 9.15 -6.13 14.64
CA THR A 153 8.81 -6.63 13.31
C THR A 153 7.83 -5.66 12.67
N TRP A 154 8.21 -5.14 11.51
CA TRP A 154 7.38 -4.28 10.68
C TRP A 154 6.93 -5.01 9.41
N MET A 155 5.77 -4.65 8.87
CA MET A 155 5.22 -5.30 7.68
C MET A 155 5.31 -4.39 6.46
N PHE A 156 6.15 -4.75 5.49
CA PHE A 156 6.18 -4.13 4.18
C PHE A 156 5.32 -4.96 3.22
N ALA A 157 4.11 -4.53 2.87
CA ALA A 157 3.28 -5.23 1.88
C ALA A 157 3.08 -6.75 2.13
N GLY A 158 3.04 -7.17 3.40
CA GLY A 158 2.93 -8.59 3.77
C GLY A 158 4.28 -9.30 3.98
N HIS A 159 5.40 -8.65 3.69
CA HIS A 159 6.75 -9.10 4.00
C HIS A 159 7.15 -8.65 5.41
N GLN A 160 7.71 -9.56 6.20
CA GLN A 160 8.25 -9.22 7.52
C GLN A 160 9.62 -8.53 7.35
N VAL A 161 9.77 -7.38 8.00
CA VAL A 161 11.00 -6.63 8.15
C VAL A 161 11.39 -6.68 9.63
N LEU A 162 12.46 -7.39 9.92
CA LEU A 162 13.02 -7.48 11.28
C LEU A 162 13.94 -6.29 11.51
N VAL A 163 13.69 -5.56 12.60
CA VAL A 163 14.49 -4.41 13.00
C VAL A 163 15.61 -4.91 13.90
N MET A 164 16.83 -4.57 13.52
CA MET A 164 18.04 -4.91 14.26
C MET A 164 18.85 -3.64 14.45
N GLU A 165 19.10 -3.30 15.71
CA GLU A 165 20.05 -2.27 16.10
C GLU A 165 21.48 -2.77 15.82
N THR A 166 22.25 -1.95 15.14
CA THR A 166 23.64 -2.22 14.76
C THR A 166 24.56 -1.06 15.14
N PRO A 167 24.66 -0.73 16.45
CA PRO A 167 25.39 0.45 16.90
C PRO A 167 26.88 0.33 16.56
N GLY A 168 27.48 1.44 16.15
CA GLY A 168 28.87 1.48 15.70
C GLY A 168 29.16 2.76 14.94
N HIS A 169 28.87 2.77 13.63
CA HIS A 169 29.02 3.96 12.78
C HIS A 169 28.24 5.17 13.35
N THR A 170 27.04 4.91 13.88
CA THR A 170 26.37 5.86 14.77
C THR A 170 25.79 5.14 16.00
N SER A 171 25.38 5.91 17.01
CA SER A 171 24.77 5.40 18.24
C SER A 171 23.27 5.05 18.10
N GLY A 172 22.63 5.48 17.01
CA GLY A 172 21.19 5.31 16.76
C GLY A 172 20.84 4.21 15.77
N VAL A 173 21.85 3.54 15.19
CA VAL A 173 21.71 2.41 14.26
C VAL A 173 21.45 1.13 15.02
#